data_AF-A0A6A8Q950-F1
#
_entry.id   AF-A0A6A8Q950-F1
#
_cell.length_a   1.000
_cell.length_b   1.000
_cell.length_c   1.000
_cell.angle_alpha   90.00
_cell.angle_beta   90.00
_cell.angle_gamma   90.00
#
_symmetry.space_group_name_H-M   'P 1'
#
loop_
_entity.id
_entity.type
_entity.pdbx_description
1 polymer ?
#
loop_
_entity_poly.entity_id
_entity_poly.type
_entity_poly.pdbx_seq_one_letter_code
_entity_poly.pdbx_strand_id
1 'polypeptide(L)'
;MDQISKSFNDKILIVYASPAAWKMGELIDLKVNKKIIDTSNFKRASVLQGHERNTYIESGTYSIACSEPVRFENLNLLAELEELENNEINERDDNQQFVVRFANRVSSIVREDQNYSDSFIKLIEDYSSFYQYELLYSFLTVSVFKQLTGTQWIVKL
;
A
#
# COMPACT_ATOMS: atom_id res chain seq x y z
N MET A 1 -0.02 -4.39 8.01
CA MET A 1 -0.88 -3.81 6.95
C MET A 1 -2.29 -3.52 7.42
N ASP A 2 -3.00 -4.43 8.11
CA ASP A 2 -4.34 -4.12 8.65
C ASP A 2 -4.36 -2.99 9.68
N GLN A 3 -3.40 -3.00 10.62
CA GLN A 3 -3.21 -1.89 11.56
C GLN A 3 -2.96 -0.57 10.83
N ILE A 4 -2.18 -0.58 9.74
CA ILE A 4 -1.99 0.59 8.87
C ILE A 4 -3.33 1.04 8.28
N SER A 5 -4.10 0.14 7.65
CA SER A 5 -5.42 0.49 7.09
C SER A 5 -6.33 1.18 8.09
N LYS A 6 -6.50 0.59 9.30
CA LYS A 6 -7.36 1.15 10.36
C LYS A 6 -6.84 2.48 10.90
N SER A 7 -5.53 2.64 10.92
CA SER A 7 -4.88 3.82 11.48
C SER A 7 -5.09 5.10 10.67
N PHE A 8 -5.48 4.96 9.39
CA PHE A 8 -5.63 6.06 8.43
C PHE A 8 -7.10 6.34 8.03
N ASN A 9 -8.08 5.72 8.68
CA ASN A 9 -9.51 6.08 8.63
C ASN A 9 -10.03 6.39 7.20
N ASP A 10 -9.85 5.43 6.29
CA ASP A 10 -10.27 5.47 4.87
C ASP A 10 -9.54 6.46 3.96
N LYS A 11 -8.54 7.21 4.46
CA LYS A 11 -7.67 8.07 3.63
C LYS A 11 -6.61 7.30 2.82
N ILE A 12 -6.53 5.98 2.99
CA ILE A 12 -5.56 5.14 2.30
C ILE A 12 -6.27 3.91 1.74
N LEU A 13 -6.09 3.68 0.44
CA LEU A 13 -6.46 2.44 -0.23
C LEU A 13 -5.29 1.45 -0.16
N ILE A 14 -5.49 0.36 0.58
CA ILE A 14 -4.54 -0.77 0.62
C ILE A 14 -5.13 -1.94 -0.16
N VAL A 15 -4.46 -2.31 -1.25
CA VAL A 15 -4.89 -3.40 -2.14
C VAL A 15 -3.83 -4.46 -2.33
N TYR A 16 -4.28 -5.71 -2.41
CA TYR A 16 -3.53 -6.79 -3.03
C TYR A 16 -3.82 -6.79 -4.52
N ALA A 17 -2.76 -6.71 -5.32
CA ALA A 17 -2.80 -6.87 -6.76
C ALA A 17 -2.21 -8.22 -7.15
N SER A 18 -2.76 -8.83 -8.19
CA SER A 18 -2.31 -10.12 -8.73
C SER A 18 -2.36 -10.14 -10.26
N PRO A 19 -1.73 -11.14 -10.89
CA PRO A 19 -0.98 -10.92 -12.12
C PRO A 19 -1.86 -10.46 -13.28
N ALA A 20 -1.40 -9.41 -13.94
CA ALA A 20 -1.90 -8.93 -15.22
C ALA A 20 -1.45 -9.82 -16.40
N ALA A 21 -0.35 -10.56 -16.24
CA ALA A 21 0.27 -11.34 -17.30
C ALA A 21 1.14 -12.47 -16.71
N TRP A 22 1.25 -13.59 -17.42
CA TRP A 22 2.08 -14.73 -17.04
C TRP A 22 3.46 -14.69 -17.69
N LYS A 23 3.59 -13.96 -18.81
CA LYS A 23 4.84 -13.82 -19.58
C LYS A 23 5.22 -12.36 -19.75
N MET A 24 6.52 -12.09 -19.85
CA MET A 24 7.02 -10.73 -20.08
C MET A 24 6.48 -10.11 -21.38
N GLY A 25 6.40 -10.88 -22.47
CA GLY A 25 5.84 -10.39 -23.74
C GLY A 25 4.39 -9.94 -23.61
N GLU A 26 3.58 -10.73 -22.91
CA GLU A 26 2.17 -10.41 -22.62
C GLU A 26 2.06 -9.15 -21.76
N LEU A 27 2.91 -8.99 -20.74
CA LEU A 27 2.95 -7.78 -19.93
C LEU A 27 3.29 -6.53 -20.77
N ILE A 28 4.24 -6.66 -21.70
CA ILE A 28 4.60 -5.56 -22.62
C ILE A 28 3.43 -5.22 -23.52
N ASP A 29 2.75 -6.21 -24.10
CA ASP A 29 1.59 -5.99 -24.95
C ASP A 29 0.46 -5.30 -24.16
N LEU A 30 0.18 -5.74 -22.94
CA LEU A 30 -0.80 -5.10 -22.06
C LEU A 30 -0.40 -3.67 -21.69
N LYS A 31 0.90 -3.41 -21.47
CA LYS A 31 1.43 -2.07 -21.23
C LYS A 31 1.21 -1.14 -22.43
N VAL A 32 1.61 -1.58 -23.62
CA VAL A 32 1.48 -0.82 -24.87
C VAL A 32 0.03 -0.50 -25.16
N ASN A 33 -0.87 -1.45 -24.89
CA ASN A 33 -2.31 -1.29 -25.11
C ASN A 33 -3.05 -0.65 -23.93
N LYS A 34 -2.36 -0.24 -22.85
CA LYS A 34 -2.94 0.35 -21.63
C LYS A 34 -3.99 -0.53 -20.92
N LYS A 35 -3.84 -1.86 -20.99
CA LYS A 35 -4.80 -2.84 -20.42
C LYS A 35 -4.35 -3.49 -19.11
N ILE A 36 -3.25 -3.05 -18.51
CA ILE A 36 -2.70 -3.65 -17.28
C ILE A 36 -3.71 -3.63 -16.14
N ILE A 37 -4.39 -2.49 -15.92
CA ILE A 37 -5.38 -2.37 -14.83
C ILE A 37 -6.56 -3.29 -15.09
N ASP A 38 -7.13 -3.25 -16.31
CA ASP A 38 -8.30 -4.04 -16.70
C ASP A 38 -8.08 -5.56 -16.60
N THR A 39 -6.83 -6.01 -16.77
CA THR A 39 -6.46 -7.43 -16.75
C THR A 39 -5.94 -7.90 -15.40
N SER A 40 -5.65 -6.99 -14.47
CA SER A 40 -5.21 -7.32 -13.12
C SER A 40 -6.40 -7.59 -12.20
N ASN A 41 -6.17 -8.42 -11.18
CA ASN A 41 -7.14 -8.53 -10.07
C ASN A 41 -6.65 -7.71 -8.87
N PHE A 42 -7.53 -6.86 -8.35
CA PHE A 42 -7.33 -6.03 -7.16
C PHE A 42 -8.30 -6.44 -6.07
N LYS A 43 -7.83 -6.47 -4.82
CA LYS A 43 -8.65 -6.75 -3.63
C LYS A 43 -8.22 -5.86 -2.48
N ARG A 44 -9.18 -5.25 -1.76
CA ARG A 44 -8.88 -4.54 -0.52
C ARG A 44 -8.26 -5.50 0.50
N ALA A 45 -7.22 -5.06 1.20
CA ALA A 45 -6.53 -5.90 2.17
C ALA A 45 -7.42 -6.35 3.34
N SER A 46 -8.40 -5.53 3.72
CA SER A 46 -9.39 -5.85 4.76
C SER A 46 -10.29 -7.05 4.42
N VAL A 47 -10.55 -7.29 3.13
CA VAL A 47 -11.41 -8.41 2.67
C VAL A 47 -10.70 -9.76 2.79
N LEU A 48 -9.37 -9.76 2.82
CA LEU A 48 -8.55 -10.98 2.94
C LEU A 48 -8.21 -11.32 4.39
N GLN A 49 -8.75 -10.58 5.35
CA GLN A 49 -8.49 -10.80 6.77
C GLN A 49 -9.12 -12.13 7.24
N GLY A 50 -8.28 -13.05 7.75
CA GLY A 50 -8.71 -14.39 8.17
C GLY A 50 -8.55 -15.50 7.12
N HIS A 51 -8.00 -15.19 5.94
CA HIS A 51 -7.72 -16.18 4.90
C HIS A 51 -6.21 -16.34 4.68
N GLU A 52 -5.69 -17.56 4.88
CA GLU A 52 -4.25 -17.85 4.76
C GLU A 52 -3.74 -17.91 3.32
N ARG A 53 -4.63 -18.16 2.35
CA ARG A 53 -4.30 -18.27 0.92
C ARG A 53 -5.43 -17.71 0.06
N ASN A 54 -5.08 -16.80 -0.85
CA ASN A 54 -5.95 -16.35 -1.93
C ASN A 54 -5.41 -16.90 -3.25
N THR A 55 -6.21 -17.70 -3.96
CA THR A 55 -5.81 -18.27 -5.25
C THR A 55 -6.58 -17.56 -6.36
N TYR A 56 -5.83 -16.92 -7.27
CA TYR A 56 -6.39 -16.29 -8.47
C TYR A 56 -6.50 -17.36 -9.55
N ILE A 57 -7.73 -17.60 -10.01
CA ILE A 57 -8.02 -18.69 -10.96
C ILE A 57 -7.86 -18.20 -12.39
N GLU A 58 -8.12 -16.92 -12.65
CA GLU A 58 -7.98 -16.29 -13.97
C GLU A 58 -7.79 -14.77 -13.86
N SER A 59 -7.10 -14.17 -14.83
CA SER A 59 -6.85 -12.73 -14.93
C SER A 59 -8.17 -11.97 -15.06
N GLY A 60 -8.41 -10.95 -14.22
CA GLY A 60 -9.52 -9.99 -14.36
C GLY A 60 -10.91 -10.44 -13.89
N THR A 61 -11.09 -11.64 -13.31
CA THR A 61 -12.44 -12.17 -12.99
C THR A 61 -12.72 -12.37 -11.51
N TYR A 62 -12.00 -13.24 -10.78
CA TYR A 62 -12.27 -13.50 -9.35
C TYR A 62 -11.11 -14.23 -8.65
N SER A 63 -11.17 -14.27 -7.31
CA SER A 63 -10.23 -15.02 -6.47
C SER A 63 -10.99 -15.94 -5.50
N ILE A 64 -10.39 -17.07 -5.13
CA ILE A 64 -10.95 -18.03 -4.14
C ILE A 64 -10.05 -18.06 -2.90
N ALA A 65 -10.65 -17.80 -1.75
CA ALA A 65 -10.02 -18.02 -0.45
C ALA A 65 -10.24 -19.47 0.02
N CYS A 66 -9.19 -20.16 0.46
CA CYS A 66 -9.27 -21.58 0.83
C CYS A 66 -9.41 -21.79 2.34
N SER A 67 -10.64 -21.69 2.83
CA SER A 67 -11.14 -22.44 4.02
C SER A 67 -12.64 -22.75 3.84
N GLU A 68 -13.39 -21.83 3.22
CA GLU A 68 -14.64 -22.10 2.47
C GLU A 68 -14.61 -21.21 1.21
N PRO A 69 -14.96 -21.72 0.01
CA PRO A 69 -14.82 -20.97 -1.23
C PRO A 69 -15.86 -19.84 -1.31
N VAL A 70 -15.42 -18.62 -0.95
CA VAL A 70 -16.20 -17.39 -1.14
C VAL A 70 -15.72 -16.69 -2.42
N ARG A 71 -16.66 -16.40 -3.32
CA ARG A 71 -16.38 -15.62 -4.54
C ARG A 71 -16.42 -14.14 -4.17
N PHE A 72 -15.34 -13.42 -4.47
CA PHE A 72 -15.27 -11.98 -4.29
C PHE A 72 -15.19 -11.28 -5.64
N GLU A 73 -15.92 -10.18 -5.81
CA GLU A 73 -15.87 -9.32 -7.01
C GLU A 73 -14.58 -8.49 -7.07
N ASN A 74 -14.01 -8.34 -8.27
CA ASN A 74 -12.79 -7.57 -8.48
C ASN A 74 -13.01 -6.10 -8.08
N LEU A 75 -12.03 -5.49 -7.40
CA LEU A 75 -12.09 -4.08 -7.05
C LEU A 75 -11.90 -3.24 -8.32
N ASN A 76 -12.80 -2.31 -8.59
CA ASN A 76 -12.60 -1.32 -9.66
C ASN A 76 -11.61 -0.25 -9.19
N LEU A 77 -10.31 -0.48 -9.46
CA LEU A 77 -9.24 0.39 -9.01
C LEU A 77 -9.40 1.84 -9.48
N LEU A 78 -9.88 2.06 -10.71
CA LEU A 78 -10.02 3.43 -11.24
C LEU A 78 -11.11 4.20 -10.49
N ALA A 79 -12.27 3.59 -10.26
CA ALA A 79 -13.35 4.21 -9.51
C ALA A 79 -12.93 4.54 -8.07
N GLU A 80 -12.16 3.67 -7.44
CA GLU A 80 -11.63 3.88 -6.07
C GLU A 80 -10.61 5.02 -6.02
N LEU A 81 -9.75 5.15 -7.04
CA LEU A 81 -8.79 6.25 -7.14
C LEU A 81 -9.51 7.58 -7.40
N GLU A 82 -10.53 7.59 -8.27
CA GLU A 82 -11.37 8.76 -8.50
C GLU A 82 -12.12 9.19 -7.23
N GLU A 83 -12.62 8.25 -6.44
CA GLU A 83 -13.27 8.53 -5.16
C GLU A 83 -12.28 9.15 -4.15
N LEU A 84 -11.06 8.63 -4.06
CA LEU A 84 -10.01 9.21 -3.22
C LEU A 84 -9.64 10.64 -3.65
N GLU A 85 -9.43 10.87 -4.96
CA GLU A 85 -9.12 12.20 -5.49
C GLU A 85 -10.24 13.20 -5.17
N ASN A 86 -11.50 12.80 -5.34
CA ASN A 86 -12.65 13.66 -5.05
C ASN A 86 -12.82 13.96 -3.56
N ASN A 87 -12.46 13.01 -2.68
CA ASN A 87 -12.49 13.20 -1.23
C ASN A 87 -11.37 14.14 -0.74
N GLU A 88 -10.22 14.17 -1.40
CA GLU A 88 -9.10 15.08 -1.08
C GLU A 88 -9.37 16.55 -1.48
N ILE A 89 -10.26 16.82 -2.46
CA ILE A 89 -10.58 18.20 -2.89
C ILE A 89 -11.12 19.07 -1.73
N ASN A 90 -11.67 18.46 -0.68
CA ASN A 90 -12.22 19.18 0.48
C ASN A 90 -11.18 19.48 1.58
N GLU A 91 -10.01 18.85 1.57
CA GLU A 91 -8.91 19.10 2.50
C GLU A 91 -7.66 19.44 1.67
N ARG A 92 -7.40 20.74 1.44
CA ARG A 92 -6.10 21.20 0.90
C ARG A 92 -5.02 21.01 1.96
N ASP A 93 -4.70 19.77 2.27
CA ASP A 93 -3.55 19.45 3.07
C ASP A 93 -2.29 19.69 2.24
N ASP A 94 -1.36 20.46 2.79
CA ASP A 94 -0.04 20.67 2.20
C ASP A 94 0.67 19.30 2.07
N ASN A 95 1.22 18.99 0.90
CA ASN A 95 1.94 17.75 0.61
C ASN A 95 3.03 17.48 1.65
N GLN A 96 3.70 18.53 2.15
CA GLN A 96 4.67 18.40 3.22
C GLN A 96 4.02 17.87 4.51
N GLN A 97 2.87 18.43 4.91
CA GLN A 97 2.16 17.97 6.10
C GLN A 97 1.63 16.55 5.95
N PHE A 98 1.17 16.17 4.75
CA PHE A 98 0.79 14.79 4.46
C PHE A 98 1.96 13.82 4.70
N VAL A 99 3.14 14.12 4.13
CA VAL A 99 4.34 13.28 4.29
C VAL A 99 4.73 13.14 5.76
N VAL A 100 4.70 14.24 6.51
CA VAL A 100 5.02 14.25 7.95
C VAL A 100 4.04 13.39 8.75
N ARG A 101 2.74 13.59 8.55
CA ARG A 101 1.71 12.79 9.25
C ARG A 101 1.80 11.31 8.89
N PHE A 102 2.01 11.00 7.61
CA PHE A 102 2.18 9.64 7.14
C PHE A 102 3.39 8.96 7.80
N ALA A 103 4.55 9.62 7.80
CA ALA A 103 5.78 9.11 8.40
C ALA A 103 5.61 8.86 9.91
N ASN A 104 5.00 9.80 10.64
CA ASN A 104 4.73 9.66 12.07
C ASN A 104 3.83 8.46 12.36
N ARG A 105 2.78 8.26 11.54
CA ARG A 105 1.84 7.14 11.70
C ARG A 105 2.48 5.79 11.36
N VAL A 106 3.29 5.73 10.31
CA VAL A 106 4.09 4.54 10.00
C VAL A 106 5.03 4.21 11.15
N SER A 107 5.77 5.21 11.65
CA SER A 107 6.71 5.05 12.77
C SER A 107 6.01 4.50 14.02
N SER A 108 4.83 5.03 14.39
CA SER A 108 4.10 4.52 15.56
C SER A 108 3.70 3.06 15.40
N ILE A 109 3.22 2.68 14.22
CA ILE A 109 2.75 1.30 13.98
C ILE A 109 3.92 0.32 13.99
N VAL A 110 5.03 0.68 13.34
CA VAL A 110 6.19 -0.21 13.24
C VAL A 110 6.86 -0.40 14.60
N ARG A 111 6.87 0.63 15.45
CA ARG A 111 7.38 0.54 16.83
C ARG A 111 6.53 -0.37 17.73
N GLU A 112 5.25 -0.54 17.43
CA GLU A 112 4.36 -1.45 18.15
C GLU A 112 4.38 -2.88 17.59
N ASP A 113 4.98 -3.09 16.40
CA ASP A 113 5.05 -4.41 15.76
C ASP A 113 6.21 -5.24 16.32
N GLN A 114 5.89 -6.43 16.85
CA GLN A 114 6.85 -7.33 17.49
C GLN A 114 7.97 -7.83 16.57
N ASN A 115 7.75 -7.83 15.25
CA ASN A 115 8.74 -8.34 14.29
C ASN A 115 9.70 -7.25 13.80
N TYR A 116 9.24 -6.00 13.77
CA TYR A 116 9.97 -4.90 13.13
C TYR A 116 10.50 -3.85 14.11
N SER A 117 9.95 -3.75 15.32
CA SER A 117 10.25 -2.65 16.26
C SER A 117 11.75 -2.48 16.56
N ASP A 118 12.43 -3.53 17.02
CA ASP A 118 13.85 -3.46 17.39
C ASP A 118 14.74 -3.04 16.21
N SER A 119 14.49 -3.63 15.04
CA SER A 119 15.24 -3.33 13.83
C SER A 119 14.98 -1.91 13.33
N PHE A 120 13.73 -1.44 13.43
CA PHE A 120 13.33 -0.09 13.06
C PHE A 120 13.97 0.96 13.96
N ILE A 121 13.92 0.76 15.27
CA ILE A 121 14.53 1.66 16.26
C ILE A 121 16.03 1.78 15.99
N LYS A 122 16.72 0.65 15.84
CA LYS A 122 18.16 0.63 15.58
C LYS A 122 18.54 1.38 14.30
N LEU A 123 17.78 1.22 13.22
CA LEU A 123 18.07 1.88 11.94
C LEU A 123 17.72 3.37 11.95
N ILE A 124 16.65 3.78 12.65
CA ILE A 124 16.25 5.19 12.68
C ILE A 124 17.13 6.02 13.63
N GLU A 125 17.74 5.39 14.64
CA GLU A 125 18.68 6.04 15.55
C GLU A 125 19.90 6.65 14.85
N ASP A 126 20.39 6.02 13.77
CA ASP A 126 21.47 6.54 12.92
C ASP A 126 21.15 7.91 12.31
N TYR A 127 19.86 8.27 12.25
CA TYR A 127 19.36 9.52 11.69
C TYR A 127 18.87 10.52 12.75
N SER A 128 19.07 10.23 14.04
CA SER A 128 18.59 11.05 15.16
C SER A 128 19.04 12.52 15.09
N SER A 129 20.22 12.80 14.54
CA SER A 129 20.73 14.16 14.33
C SER A 129 19.88 15.00 13.37
N PHE A 130 19.08 14.36 12.50
CA PHE A 130 18.21 15.03 11.55
C PHE A 130 16.81 15.29 12.08
N TYR A 131 16.50 14.91 13.33
CA TYR A 131 15.17 15.07 13.94
C TYR A 131 14.63 16.52 13.86
N GLN A 132 15.53 17.51 13.92
CA GLN A 132 15.18 18.93 13.79
C GLN A 132 14.69 19.34 12.39
N TYR A 133 14.96 18.54 11.36
CA TYR A 133 14.52 18.77 9.99
C TYR A 133 13.32 17.87 9.68
N GLU A 134 12.14 18.29 10.12
CA GLU A 134 10.91 17.47 10.17
C GLU A 134 10.59 16.73 8.86
N LEU A 135 10.59 17.42 7.72
CA LEU A 135 10.30 16.81 6.42
C LEU A 135 11.38 15.80 6.01
N LEU A 136 12.66 16.16 6.17
CA LEU A 136 13.78 15.27 5.85
C LEU A 136 13.73 14.02 6.73
N TYR A 137 13.53 14.19 8.03
CA TYR A 137 13.42 13.10 8.99
C TYR A 137 12.22 12.20 8.68
N SER A 138 11.11 12.77 8.19
CA SER A 138 9.94 12.02 7.73
C SER A 138 10.27 11.14 6.53
N PHE A 139 11.01 11.67 5.53
CA PHE A 139 11.48 10.87 4.39
C PHE A 139 12.43 9.74 4.83
N LEU A 140 13.36 10.02 5.75
CA LEU A 140 14.27 9.01 6.30
C LEU A 140 13.52 7.91 7.06
N THR A 141 12.54 8.30 7.86
CA THR A 141 11.65 7.39 8.60
C THR A 141 10.94 6.42 7.65
N VAL A 142 10.33 6.93 6.59
CA VAL A 142 9.68 6.06 5.60
C VAL A 142 10.70 5.25 4.80
N SER A 143 11.90 5.78 4.54
CA SER A 143 12.98 5.02 3.89
C SER A 143 13.40 3.79 4.70
N VAL A 144 13.57 3.93 6.02
CA VAL A 144 13.86 2.80 6.92
C VAL A 144 12.71 1.79 6.89
N PHE A 145 11.47 2.25 6.94
CA PHE A 145 10.31 1.37 6.82
C PHE A 145 10.30 0.58 5.50
N LYS A 146 10.61 1.22 4.38
CA LYS A 146 10.74 0.56 3.06
C LYS A 146 11.83 -0.50 3.08
N GLN A 147 12.98 -0.21 3.67
CA GLN A 147 14.08 -1.16 3.77
C GLN A 147 13.68 -2.41 4.56
N LEU A 148 12.94 -2.26 5.66
CA LEU A 148 12.49 -3.39 6.48
C LEU A 148 11.41 -4.23 5.82
N THR A 149 10.50 -3.60 5.09
CA THR A 149 9.31 -4.27 4.55
C THR A 149 9.43 -4.64 3.07
N GLY A 150 10.45 -4.16 2.37
CA GLY A 150 10.56 -4.23 0.91
C GLY A 150 9.52 -3.37 0.18
N THR A 151 8.79 -2.50 0.89
CA THR A 151 7.73 -1.66 0.30
C THR A 151 8.33 -0.62 -0.64
N GLN A 152 7.65 -0.36 -1.76
CA GLN A 152 7.97 0.75 -2.64
C GLN A 152 7.09 1.96 -2.31
N TRP A 153 7.70 3.15 -2.40
CA TRP A 153 7.01 4.42 -2.18
C TRP A 153 7.34 5.33 -3.34
N ILE A 154 6.30 5.81 -4.00
CA ILE A 154 6.36 6.75 -5.11
C ILE A 154 5.66 8.01 -4.63
N VAL A 155 6.41 9.10 -4.54
CA VAL A 155 5.89 10.43 -4.26
C VAL A 155 6.09 11.25 -5.51
N LYS A 156 5.03 11.85 -6.03
CA LYS A 156 5.16 12.86 -7.07
C LYS A 156 5.48 14.17 -6.36
N LEU A 157 6.74 14.59 -6.46
CA LEU A 157 7.20 15.91 -6.03
C LEU A 157 6.68 16.98 -6.99
#